data_AF-A0A961DEW9-F1
#
_entry.id   AF-A0A961DEW9-F1
#
_cell.length_a   1.000
_cell.length_b   1.000
_cell.length_c   1.000
_cell.angle_alpha   90.00
_cell.angle_beta   90.00
_cell.angle_gamma   90.00
#
_symmetry.space_group_name_H-M   'P 1'
#
loop_
_entity.id
_entity.type
_entity.pdbx_description
1 polymer ?
#
loop_
_entity_poly.entity_id
_entity_poly.type
_entity_poly.pdbx_seq_one_letter_code
_entity_poly.pdbx_strand_id
1 'polypeptide(L)'
;MIRRLFSALLLASSFSIAQQPATPPAGHDAHAVDIPGLKKELFAGITEADFLKLSDKPKTVKVILIATYTAANYGMNFNGYAHGKAVFTIPKDWTVEVTFINPSPIPHSAIVVEKDQVKKLQMGAPYFDGAGVPKPEVGLAVSKAEFSFVADEEGEYAFACGFPAHAINGHWLALEVSADAKAPTLQLGDKPAVEAK
;
A
#
# COMPACT_ATOMS: atom_id res chain seq x y z
N MET A 1 77.98 26.12 18.52
CA MET A 1 76.83 26.98 18.20
C MET A 1 75.55 26.21 18.50
N ILE A 2 74.64 26.86 19.22
CA ILE A 2 73.41 26.33 19.81
C ILE A 2 72.29 26.19 18.77
N ARG A 3 71.54 25.09 18.79
CA ARG A 3 70.14 24.99 18.30
C ARG A 3 69.47 23.78 18.97
N ARG A 4 68.92 23.97 20.17
CA ARG A 4 67.49 24.21 20.49
C ARG A 4 66.55 23.09 20.01
N LEU A 5 66.19 22.24 20.98
CA LEU A 5 65.02 21.36 21.03
C LEU A 5 63.72 22.14 20.74
N PHE A 6 62.79 21.49 20.05
CA PHE A 6 61.35 21.67 20.26
C PHE A 6 60.65 20.32 20.06
N SER A 7 60.27 19.68 21.17
CA SER A 7 59.27 18.61 21.19
C SER A 7 57.89 19.24 21.10
N ALA A 8 57.12 18.90 20.08
CA ALA A 8 55.71 19.24 20.00
C ALA A 8 54.89 18.09 20.61
N LEU A 9 54.28 18.36 21.76
CA LEU A 9 53.34 17.49 22.44
C LEU A 9 51.95 17.71 21.80
N LEU A 10 51.45 16.74 21.02
CA LEU A 10 50.10 16.77 20.47
C LEU A 10 49.11 16.25 21.52
N LEU A 11 48.32 17.16 22.11
CA LEU A 11 47.13 16.83 22.89
C LEU A 11 46.04 16.34 21.91
N ALA A 12 45.66 15.07 22.02
CA ALA A 12 44.44 14.56 21.37
C ALA A 12 43.24 14.91 22.25
N SER A 13 42.42 15.87 21.80
CA SER A 13 41.13 16.20 22.43
C SER A 13 40.07 15.21 21.94
N SER A 14 39.62 14.32 22.81
CA SER A 14 38.47 13.45 22.58
C SER A 14 37.19 14.28 22.63
N PHE A 15 36.53 14.45 21.49
CA PHE A 15 35.13 14.93 21.45
C PHE A 15 34.20 13.74 21.72
N SER A 16 33.71 13.63 22.95
CA SER A 16 32.51 12.83 23.24
C SER A 16 31.30 13.59 22.73
N ILE A 17 30.76 13.19 21.58
CA ILE A 17 29.40 13.58 21.20
C ILE A 17 28.46 12.81 22.15
N ALA A 18 27.88 13.52 23.12
CA ALA A 18 26.74 13.01 23.85
C ALA A 18 25.62 12.76 22.82
N GLN A 19 25.31 11.48 22.59
CA GLN A 19 24.24 11.07 21.70
C GLN A 19 22.92 11.46 22.38
N GLN A 20 22.37 12.60 21.95
CA GLN A 20 21.07 13.07 22.40
C GLN A 20 20.04 11.99 22.05
N PRO A 21 19.23 11.49 23.01
CA PRO A 21 18.23 10.49 22.69
C PRO A 21 17.29 11.06 21.62
N ALA A 22 17.16 10.33 20.51
CA ALA A 22 16.26 10.69 19.44
C ALA A 22 14.86 10.85 20.04
N THR A 23 14.31 12.06 19.95
CA THR A 23 12.88 12.27 20.19
C THR A 23 12.12 11.34 19.24
N PRO A 24 11.22 10.48 19.74
CA PRO A 24 10.32 9.74 18.86
C PRO A 24 9.58 10.74 17.98
N PRO A 25 9.34 10.43 16.68
CA PRO A 25 8.63 11.35 15.81
C PRO A 25 7.29 11.66 16.48
N ALA A 26 7.06 12.95 16.72
CA ALA A 26 5.81 13.45 17.23
C ALA A 26 4.70 12.92 16.32
N GLY A 27 3.65 12.35 16.91
CA GLY A 27 2.43 12.05 16.16
C GLY A 27 1.99 13.33 15.47
N HIS A 28 2.03 13.33 14.14
CA HIS A 28 1.57 14.48 13.38
C HIS A 28 0.04 14.46 13.43
N ASP A 29 -0.50 15.36 14.24
CA ASP A 29 -1.86 15.84 14.09
C ASP A 29 -2.11 16.12 12.60
N ALA A 30 -3.11 15.43 12.05
CA ALA A 30 -3.48 15.48 10.66
C ALA A 30 -3.99 16.88 10.28
N HIS A 31 -3.08 17.80 9.95
CA HIS A 31 -3.41 18.82 8.98
C HIS A 31 -3.68 18.08 7.67
N ALA A 32 -4.96 17.94 7.32
CA ALA A 32 -5.39 17.33 6.07
C ALA A 32 -4.75 18.11 4.91
N VAL A 33 -3.62 17.63 4.40
CA VAL A 33 -3.00 18.16 3.20
C VAL A 33 -4.01 17.93 2.08
N ASP A 34 -4.54 19.02 1.53
CA ASP A 34 -5.48 18.92 0.42
C ASP A 34 -4.75 18.44 -0.82
N ILE A 35 -5.32 17.43 -1.49
CA ILE A 35 -4.75 16.85 -2.70
C ILE A 35 -5.41 17.55 -3.88
N PRO A 36 -4.67 18.32 -4.70
CA PRO A 36 -5.25 19.10 -5.78
C PRO A 36 -6.07 18.23 -6.75
N GLY A 37 -7.30 18.66 -7.04
CA GLY A 37 -8.18 18.02 -8.01
C GLY A 37 -8.85 16.73 -7.55
N LEU A 38 -8.65 16.31 -6.29
CA LEU A 38 -9.24 15.09 -5.74
C LEU A 38 -10.77 15.20 -5.63
N LYS A 39 -11.48 14.27 -6.27
CA LYS A 39 -12.95 14.15 -6.23
C LYS A 39 -13.42 13.31 -5.04
N LYS A 40 -13.40 13.90 -3.84
CA LYS A 40 -13.77 13.24 -2.56
C LYS A 40 -15.17 12.65 -2.58
N GLU A 41 -16.09 13.20 -3.39
CA GLU A 41 -17.44 12.69 -3.60
C GLU A 41 -17.47 11.24 -4.12
N LEU A 42 -16.44 10.76 -4.81
CA LEU A 42 -16.41 9.39 -5.34
C LEU A 42 -16.31 8.33 -4.26
N PHE A 43 -15.79 8.69 -3.09
CA PHE A 43 -15.64 7.78 -1.95
C PHE A 43 -16.26 8.32 -0.66
N ALA A 44 -17.11 9.36 -0.76
CA ALA A 44 -17.79 9.92 0.39
C ALA A 44 -18.60 8.85 1.13
N GLY A 45 -18.37 8.74 2.45
CA GLY A 45 -19.05 7.77 3.31
C GLY A 45 -18.43 6.37 3.34
N ILE A 46 -17.43 6.07 2.50
CA ILE A 46 -16.68 4.80 2.58
C ILE A 46 -15.71 4.90 3.76
N THR A 47 -15.69 3.87 4.60
CA THR A 47 -14.84 3.79 5.80
C THR A 47 -13.97 2.54 5.82
N GLU A 48 -13.09 2.40 6.83
CA GLU A 48 -12.29 1.18 7.02
C GLU A 48 -13.16 -0.09 7.08
N ALA A 49 -14.40 0.01 7.59
CA ALA A 49 -15.33 -1.11 7.68
C ALA A 49 -15.89 -1.57 6.33
N ASP A 50 -15.65 -0.83 5.25
CA ASP A 50 -16.13 -1.14 3.91
C ASP A 50 -15.04 -1.70 3.00
N PHE A 51 -13.76 -1.62 3.42
CA PHE A 51 -12.64 -2.08 2.60
C PHE A 51 -12.65 -3.59 2.35
N LEU A 52 -13.20 -4.37 3.29
CA LEU A 52 -13.39 -5.81 3.16
C LEU A 52 -14.72 -6.21 3.77
N LYS A 53 -15.61 -6.80 2.98
CA LYS A 53 -16.93 -7.27 3.42
C LYS A 53 -17.29 -8.60 2.80
N LEU A 54 -18.09 -9.41 3.50
CA LEU A 54 -18.68 -10.59 2.87
C LEU A 54 -19.68 -10.18 1.80
N SER A 55 -19.70 -10.95 0.72
CA SER A 55 -20.78 -10.87 -0.27
C SER A 55 -21.96 -11.73 0.19
N ASP A 56 -23.12 -11.53 -0.44
CA ASP A 56 -24.30 -12.39 -0.28
C ASP A 56 -24.14 -13.75 -0.98
N LYS A 57 -23.14 -13.86 -1.86
CA LYS A 57 -22.77 -15.10 -2.55
C LYS A 57 -21.85 -15.98 -1.68
N PRO A 58 -22.00 -17.32 -1.73
CA PRO A 58 -21.08 -18.24 -1.06
C PRO A 58 -19.62 -18.01 -1.46
N LYS A 59 -18.70 -18.12 -0.51
CA LYS A 59 -17.24 -17.99 -0.72
C LYS A 59 -16.85 -16.77 -1.58
N THR A 60 -17.51 -15.65 -1.33
CA THR A 60 -17.29 -14.43 -2.09
C THR A 60 -17.08 -13.27 -1.13
N VAL A 61 -16.06 -12.46 -1.41
CA VAL A 61 -15.71 -11.29 -0.62
C VAL A 61 -15.67 -10.06 -1.52
N LYS A 62 -16.10 -8.92 -0.98
CA LYS A 62 -16.03 -7.61 -1.63
C LYS A 62 -14.85 -6.86 -1.08
N VAL A 63 -14.03 -6.32 -1.97
CA VAL A 63 -12.87 -5.48 -1.65
C VAL A 63 -13.08 -4.11 -2.31
N ILE A 64 -12.91 -3.04 -1.54
CA ILE A 64 -12.89 -1.69 -2.09
C ILE A 64 -11.45 -1.18 -2.04
N LEU A 65 -10.92 -0.74 -3.19
CA LEU A 65 -9.61 -0.10 -3.31
C LEU A 65 -9.79 1.33 -3.79
N ILE A 66 -9.43 2.30 -2.96
CA ILE A 66 -9.47 3.72 -3.31
C ILE A 66 -8.05 4.23 -3.44
N ALA A 67 -7.64 4.58 -4.66
CA ALA A 67 -6.37 5.27 -4.88
C ALA A 67 -6.41 6.66 -4.24
N THR A 68 -5.27 7.11 -3.70
CA THR A 68 -5.13 8.49 -3.21
C THR A 68 -6.20 8.85 -2.17
N TYR A 69 -6.55 7.89 -1.30
CA TYR A 69 -7.59 8.06 -0.28
C TYR A 69 -7.21 9.13 0.75
N THR A 70 -5.91 9.22 1.06
CA THR A 70 -5.31 10.28 1.90
C THR A 70 -4.03 10.83 1.27
N ALA A 71 -3.43 11.85 1.89
CA ALA A 71 -2.13 12.40 1.47
C ALA A 71 -0.92 11.51 1.83
N ALA A 72 -1.15 10.37 2.50
CA ALA A 72 -0.09 9.43 2.85
C ALA A 72 0.67 8.94 1.61
N ASN A 73 1.98 8.74 1.76
CA ASN A 73 2.88 8.37 0.67
C ASN A 73 2.75 9.28 -0.57
N TYR A 74 2.64 10.60 -0.36
CA TYR A 74 2.46 11.57 -1.44
C TYR A 74 1.25 11.28 -2.36
N GLY A 75 0.20 10.65 -1.81
CA GLY A 75 -0.99 10.23 -2.56
C GLY A 75 -0.88 8.87 -3.25
N MET A 76 0.28 8.20 -3.19
CA MET A 76 0.51 6.85 -3.72
C MET A 76 0.11 5.77 -2.71
N ASN A 77 -1.17 5.72 -2.38
CA ASN A 77 -1.74 4.75 -1.45
C ASN A 77 -3.04 4.17 -1.99
N PHE A 78 -3.38 2.98 -1.51
CA PHE A 78 -4.76 2.51 -1.54
C PHE A 78 -5.32 2.57 -0.13
N ASN A 79 -6.52 3.12 0.03
CA ASN A 79 -7.21 3.16 1.32
C ASN A 79 -6.42 3.83 2.45
N GLY A 80 -5.45 4.70 2.12
CA GLY A 80 -4.56 5.36 3.07
C GLY A 80 -3.30 4.56 3.43
N TYR A 81 -3.15 3.34 2.91
CA TYR A 81 -2.02 2.45 3.17
C TYR A 81 -1.15 2.25 1.92
N ALA A 82 0.13 1.97 2.15
CA ALA A 82 1.15 1.82 1.12
C ALA A 82 2.18 0.76 1.54
N HIS A 83 3.02 0.32 0.61
CA HIS A 83 4.12 -0.63 0.85
C HIS A 83 3.66 -1.93 1.53
N GLY A 84 2.46 -2.42 1.20
CA GLY A 84 1.92 -3.65 1.79
C GLY A 84 1.47 -3.51 3.24
N LYS A 85 1.32 -2.29 3.78
CA LYS A 85 0.93 -2.05 5.18
C LYS A 85 -0.54 -2.29 5.48
N ALA A 86 -1.37 -2.58 4.49
CA ALA A 86 -2.63 -3.29 4.70
C ALA A 86 -2.51 -4.69 4.10
N VAL A 87 -2.93 -5.69 4.86
CA VAL A 87 -2.85 -7.10 4.49
C VAL A 87 -4.26 -7.66 4.39
N PHE A 88 -4.63 -8.08 3.19
CA PHE A 88 -5.85 -8.82 2.92
C PHE A 88 -5.52 -10.29 2.92
N THR A 89 -6.08 -11.08 3.84
CA THR A 89 -5.95 -12.53 3.79
C THR A 89 -7.25 -13.12 3.26
N ILE A 90 -7.20 -13.81 2.13
CA ILE A 90 -8.35 -14.42 1.45
C ILE A 90 -8.19 -15.94 1.46
N PRO A 91 -9.22 -16.72 1.85
CA PRO A 91 -9.11 -18.15 1.73
C PRO A 91 -9.02 -18.59 0.27
N LYS A 92 -8.24 -19.63 0.00
CA LYS A 92 -8.14 -20.23 -1.34
C LYS A 92 -9.53 -20.63 -1.88
N ASP A 93 -9.71 -20.52 -3.19
CA ASP A 93 -10.92 -20.80 -3.95
C ASP A 93 -12.10 -19.86 -3.65
N TRP A 94 -11.83 -18.68 -3.08
CA TRP A 94 -12.82 -17.63 -2.94
C TRP A 94 -12.84 -16.70 -4.15
N THR A 95 -14.05 -16.22 -4.48
CA THR A 95 -14.22 -15.13 -5.44
C THR A 95 -13.97 -13.79 -4.73
N VAL A 96 -13.16 -12.94 -5.35
CA VAL A 96 -12.91 -11.57 -4.88
C VAL A 96 -13.54 -10.61 -5.88
N GLU A 97 -14.56 -9.89 -5.43
CA GLU A 97 -15.22 -8.81 -6.18
C GLU A 97 -14.58 -7.48 -5.78
N VAL A 98 -13.83 -6.85 -6.68
CA VAL A 98 -13.08 -5.62 -6.39
C VAL A 98 -13.75 -4.41 -7.02
N THR A 99 -14.08 -3.41 -6.20
CA THR A 99 -14.42 -2.06 -6.64
C THR A 99 -13.18 -1.17 -6.53
N PHE A 100 -12.63 -0.76 -7.67
CA PHE A 100 -11.57 0.22 -7.75
C PHE A 100 -12.13 1.63 -7.94
N ILE A 101 -11.65 2.58 -7.13
CA ILE A 101 -12.01 4.00 -7.21
C ILE A 101 -10.72 4.81 -7.34
N ASN A 102 -10.61 5.60 -8.41
CA ASN A 102 -9.61 6.64 -8.49
C ASN A 102 -10.28 8.03 -8.45
N PRO A 103 -10.22 8.75 -7.32
CA PRO A 103 -10.70 10.13 -7.21
C PRO A 103 -9.70 11.17 -7.73
N SER A 104 -8.48 10.78 -8.09
CA SER A 104 -7.42 11.68 -8.52
C SER A 104 -7.49 11.98 -10.03
N PRO A 105 -7.09 13.18 -10.48
CA PRO A 105 -6.83 13.46 -11.89
C PRO A 105 -5.57 12.76 -12.41
N ILE A 106 -4.69 12.27 -11.52
CA ILE A 106 -3.56 11.43 -11.88
C ILE A 106 -4.06 10.02 -12.19
N PRO A 107 -3.65 9.39 -13.30
CA PRO A 107 -4.01 8.01 -13.59
C PRO A 107 -3.49 7.04 -12.54
N HIS A 108 -4.39 6.23 -12.00
CA HIS A 108 -4.08 5.09 -11.16
C HIS A 108 -4.85 3.87 -11.68
N SER A 109 -4.37 2.68 -11.36
CA SER A 109 -5.03 1.41 -11.69
C SER A 109 -4.97 0.47 -10.50
N ALA A 110 -5.63 -0.68 -10.62
CA ALA A 110 -5.48 -1.78 -9.70
C ALA A 110 -5.30 -3.08 -10.50
N ILE A 111 -4.31 -3.87 -10.10
CA ILE A 111 -3.98 -5.18 -10.66
C ILE A 111 -3.49 -6.08 -9.52
N VAL A 112 -3.80 -7.36 -9.58
CA VAL A 112 -3.24 -8.38 -8.69
C VAL A 112 -2.03 -9.02 -9.36
N VAL A 113 -0.91 -9.03 -8.67
CA VAL A 113 0.36 -9.58 -9.15
C VAL A 113 1.06 -10.34 -8.03
N GLU A 114 2.02 -11.21 -8.34
CA GLU A 114 2.92 -11.74 -7.32
C GLU A 114 3.61 -10.58 -6.59
N LYS A 115 3.82 -10.73 -5.28
CA LYS A 115 4.34 -9.65 -4.44
C LYS A 115 5.72 -9.15 -4.89
N ASP A 116 6.54 -9.98 -5.53
CA ASP A 116 7.86 -9.56 -6.01
C ASP A 116 7.79 -8.59 -7.21
N GLN A 117 6.69 -8.60 -7.97
CA GLN A 117 6.48 -7.78 -9.16
C GLN A 117 6.38 -6.30 -8.80
N VAL A 118 5.96 -5.95 -7.58
CA VAL A 118 5.85 -4.55 -7.13
C VAL A 118 7.18 -3.81 -7.15
N LYS A 119 8.31 -4.52 -7.27
CA LYS A 119 9.66 -3.94 -7.40
C LYS A 119 10.03 -3.56 -8.84
N LYS A 120 9.20 -3.91 -9.82
CA LYS A 120 9.41 -3.61 -11.24
C LYS A 120 8.78 -2.25 -11.60
N LEU A 121 9.30 -1.61 -12.65
CA LEU A 121 8.71 -0.37 -13.17
C LEU A 121 7.30 -0.61 -13.76
N GLN A 122 7.07 -1.80 -14.30
CA GLN A 122 5.78 -2.28 -14.80
C GLN A 122 5.68 -3.78 -14.48
N MET A 123 4.47 -4.25 -14.19
CA MET A 123 4.24 -5.60 -13.64
C MET A 123 3.66 -6.59 -14.66
N GLY A 124 3.19 -6.12 -15.82
CA GLY A 124 2.64 -6.96 -16.87
C GLY A 124 1.16 -7.33 -16.65
N ALA A 125 0.79 -8.55 -17.03
CA ALA A 125 -0.57 -9.07 -16.92
C ALA A 125 -0.95 -9.37 -15.45
N PRO A 126 -2.25 -9.38 -15.11
CA PRO A 126 -2.70 -9.83 -13.80
C PRO A 126 -2.32 -11.29 -13.58
N TYR A 127 -2.04 -11.65 -12.33
CA TYR A 127 -1.68 -13.02 -11.97
C TYR A 127 -2.87 -13.98 -12.08
N PHE A 128 -3.99 -13.63 -11.44
CA PHE A 128 -5.25 -14.37 -11.60
C PHE A 128 -6.04 -13.83 -12.80
N ASP A 129 -6.76 -14.71 -13.48
CA ASP A 129 -7.64 -14.33 -14.57
C ASP A 129 -8.69 -13.30 -14.11
N GLY A 130 -8.76 -12.18 -14.81
CA GLY A 130 -9.67 -11.07 -14.48
C GLY A 130 -9.24 -10.18 -13.32
N ALA A 131 -8.07 -10.41 -12.71
CA ALA A 131 -7.63 -9.69 -11.50
C ALA A 131 -7.00 -8.33 -11.77
N GLY A 132 -7.63 -7.51 -12.61
CA GLY A 132 -7.21 -6.14 -12.81
C GLY A 132 -8.17 -5.35 -13.69
N VAL A 133 -8.10 -4.04 -13.57
CA VAL A 133 -8.79 -3.14 -14.51
C VAL A 133 -8.20 -3.28 -15.92
N PRO A 134 -8.94 -2.98 -16.99
CA PRO A 134 -8.39 -2.97 -18.34
C PRO A 134 -7.20 -2.02 -18.46
N LYS A 135 -6.13 -2.47 -19.15
CA LYS A 135 -4.91 -1.68 -19.43
C LYS A 135 -4.34 -1.00 -18.17
N PRO A 136 -3.96 -1.78 -17.14
CA PRO A 136 -3.49 -1.23 -15.86
C PRO A 136 -2.24 -0.36 -16.01
N GLU A 137 -1.44 -0.54 -17.06
CA GLU A 137 -0.29 0.28 -17.43
C GLU A 137 -0.65 1.69 -17.96
N VAL A 138 -1.89 1.90 -18.40
CA VAL A 138 -2.40 3.21 -18.83
C VAL A 138 -3.06 3.95 -17.66
N GLY A 139 -3.71 3.21 -16.77
CA GLY A 139 -4.45 3.78 -15.65
C GLY A 139 -5.78 4.42 -16.04
N LEU A 140 -6.56 4.78 -15.03
CA LEU A 140 -7.84 5.46 -15.15
C LEU A 140 -7.77 6.71 -14.28
N ALA A 141 -8.28 7.86 -14.75
CA ALA A 141 -8.35 9.10 -13.97
C ALA A 141 -9.81 9.42 -13.64
N VAL A 142 -10.07 9.91 -12.42
CA VAL A 142 -11.41 10.31 -11.95
C VAL A 142 -12.49 9.28 -12.34
N SER A 143 -12.34 8.06 -11.83
CA SER A 143 -13.07 6.90 -12.34
C SER A 143 -13.46 5.92 -11.24
N LYS A 144 -14.46 5.10 -11.55
CA LYS A 144 -14.73 3.84 -10.85
C LYS A 144 -14.66 2.71 -11.86
N ALA A 145 -14.10 1.57 -11.44
CA ALA A 145 -14.06 0.35 -12.23
C ALA A 145 -14.25 -0.85 -11.32
N GLU A 146 -14.75 -1.94 -11.89
CA GLU A 146 -14.96 -3.19 -11.19
C GLU A 146 -14.23 -4.30 -11.92
N PHE A 147 -13.72 -5.25 -11.16
CA PHE A 147 -13.16 -6.49 -11.69
C PHE A 147 -13.32 -7.59 -10.64
N SER A 148 -13.20 -8.84 -11.07
CA SER A 148 -13.32 -9.99 -10.17
C SER A 148 -12.41 -11.11 -10.61
N PHE A 149 -11.96 -11.90 -9.64
CA PHE A 149 -11.12 -13.06 -9.87
C PHE A 149 -11.38 -14.14 -8.82
N VAL A 150 -10.90 -15.34 -9.08
CA VAL A 150 -10.87 -16.43 -8.10
C VAL A 150 -9.45 -16.53 -7.57
N ALA A 151 -9.30 -16.55 -6.25
CA ALA A 151 -8.02 -16.76 -5.58
C ALA A 151 -7.69 -18.26 -5.52
N ASP A 152 -7.41 -18.87 -6.67
CA ASP A 152 -7.27 -20.33 -6.86
C ASP A 152 -5.86 -20.89 -6.57
N GLU A 153 -4.87 -20.02 -6.34
CA GLU A 153 -3.50 -20.38 -5.97
C GLU A 153 -3.09 -19.72 -4.65
N GLU A 154 -2.61 -20.53 -3.70
CA GLU A 154 -2.09 -20.02 -2.42
C GLU A 154 -0.78 -19.26 -2.64
N GLY A 155 -0.53 -18.21 -1.87
CA GLY A 155 0.70 -17.45 -2.01
C GLY A 155 0.62 -16.00 -1.54
N GLU A 156 1.73 -15.29 -1.78
CA GLU A 156 1.88 -13.87 -1.48
C GLU A 156 1.78 -13.03 -2.75
N TYR A 157 0.75 -12.19 -2.77
CA TYR A 157 0.39 -11.31 -3.87
C TYR A 157 0.32 -9.86 -3.40
N ALA A 158 0.01 -8.97 -4.33
CA ALA A 158 -0.26 -7.58 -4.05
C ALA A 158 -1.44 -7.07 -4.88
N PHE A 159 -2.32 -6.28 -4.25
CA PHE A 159 -3.12 -5.31 -4.98
C PHE A 159 -2.23 -4.11 -5.29
N ALA A 160 -1.80 -3.96 -6.53
CA ALA A 160 -0.81 -2.98 -6.94
C ALA A 160 -1.36 -1.97 -7.96
N CYS A 161 -0.81 -0.77 -7.96
CA CYS A 161 -1.04 0.21 -9.03
C CYS A 161 -0.16 -0.15 -10.23
N GLY A 162 -0.79 -0.52 -11.34
CA GLY A 162 -0.11 -0.90 -12.59
C GLY A 162 0.48 0.25 -13.39
N PHE A 163 0.14 1.49 -13.05
CA PHE A 163 0.69 2.66 -13.73
C PHE A 163 2.21 2.75 -13.50
N PRO A 164 3.01 3.09 -14.52
CA PRO A 164 4.46 3.03 -14.46
C PRO A 164 5.05 3.67 -13.20
N ALA A 165 5.93 2.91 -12.54
CA ALA A 165 6.65 3.27 -11.33
C ALA A 165 5.79 3.56 -10.07
N HIS A 166 4.46 3.44 -10.08
CA HIS A 166 3.66 3.67 -8.88
C HIS A 166 3.85 2.55 -7.83
N ALA A 167 3.83 1.28 -8.24
CA ALA A 167 4.00 0.16 -7.32
C ALA A 167 5.37 0.15 -6.62
N ILE A 168 6.47 0.39 -7.35
CA ILE A 168 7.83 0.44 -6.76
C ILE A 168 7.97 1.58 -5.73
N ASN A 169 7.20 2.65 -5.88
CA ASN A 169 7.10 3.74 -4.92
C ASN A 169 6.07 3.48 -3.79
N GLY A 170 5.61 2.24 -3.63
CA GLY A 170 4.76 1.83 -2.52
C GLY A 170 3.27 1.84 -2.78
N HIS A 171 2.82 2.11 -4.01
CA HIS A 171 1.38 2.13 -4.32
C HIS A 171 0.80 0.72 -4.47
N TRP A 172 0.81 -0.04 -3.37
CA TRP A 172 0.30 -1.40 -3.30
C TRP A 172 -0.03 -1.82 -1.87
N LEU A 173 -0.98 -2.75 -1.73
CA LEU A 173 -1.36 -3.44 -0.49
C LEU A 173 -1.06 -4.94 -0.62
N ALA A 174 -0.81 -5.61 0.50
CA ALA A 174 -0.52 -7.03 0.49
C ALA A 174 -1.82 -7.84 0.34
N LEU A 175 -1.76 -8.90 -0.46
CA LEU A 175 -2.82 -9.89 -0.60
C LEU A 175 -2.21 -11.26 -0.32
N GLU A 176 -2.69 -11.94 0.70
CA GLU A 176 -2.30 -13.30 1.04
C GLU A 176 -3.45 -14.24 0.69
N VAL A 177 -3.18 -15.26 -0.12
CA VAL A 177 -4.13 -16.32 -0.39
C VAL A 177 -3.69 -17.55 0.40
N SER A 178 -4.56 -18.06 1.28
CA SER A 178 -4.22 -19.14 2.20
C SER A 178 -5.23 -20.28 2.13
N ALA A 179 -4.76 -21.52 1.97
CA ALA A 179 -5.60 -22.71 2.07
C ALA A 179 -6.06 -22.98 3.53
N ASP A 180 -5.33 -22.45 4.52
CA ASP A 180 -5.63 -22.64 5.93
C ASP A 180 -6.63 -21.63 6.48
N ALA A 181 -6.71 -20.43 5.90
CA ALA A 181 -7.65 -19.39 6.29
C ALA A 181 -9.11 -19.90 6.21
N LYS A 182 -9.90 -19.59 7.24
CA LYS A 182 -11.31 -20.01 7.33
C LYS A 182 -12.29 -18.91 6.97
N ALA A 183 -11.85 -17.66 7.06
CA ALA A 183 -12.60 -16.47 6.68
C ALA A 183 -11.63 -15.42 6.11
N PRO A 184 -12.12 -14.49 5.27
CA PRO A 184 -11.34 -13.34 4.86
C PRO A 184 -11.04 -12.43 6.05
N THR A 185 -9.82 -11.91 6.14
CA THR A 185 -9.42 -10.94 7.15
C THR A 185 -8.72 -9.74 6.55
N LEU A 186 -8.78 -8.62 7.28
CA LEU A 186 -8.08 -7.39 6.94
C LEU A 186 -7.25 -6.93 8.14
N GLN A 187 -5.95 -6.78 7.94
CA GLN A 187 -5.03 -6.13 8.86
C GLN A 187 -4.68 -4.73 8.34
N LEU A 188 -4.82 -3.70 9.17
CA LEU A 188 -4.55 -2.31 8.82
C LEU A 188 -3.39 -1.74 9.64
N GLY A 189 -2.19 -1.69 9.05
CA GLY A 189 -0.97 -1.31 9.75
C GLY A 189 -0.63 -2.31 10.86
N ASP A 190 -0.39 -1.78 12.06
CA ASP A 190 -0.08 -2.57 13.25
C ASP A 190 -1.34 -2.98 14.04
N LYS A 191 -2.54 -2.63 13.56
CA LYS A 191 -3.81 -3.08 14.17
C LYS A 191 -3.94 -4.61 14.00
N PRO A 192 -4.58 -5.32 14.93
CA PRO A 192 -4.92 -6.74 14.74
C PRO A 192 -5.76 -6.95 13.48
N ALA A 193 -5.59 -8.10 12.84
CA ALA A 193 -6.45 -8.51 11.74
C ALA A 193 -7.90 -8.70 12.23
N VAL A 194 -8.86 -8.25 11.42
CA VAL A 194 -10.30 -8.36 11.69
C VAL A 194 -10.95 -9.19 10.58
N GLU A 195 -11.80 -10.15 10.96
CA GLU A 195 -12.60 -10.92 10.00
C GLU A 195 -13.61 -10.03 9.26
N ALA A 196 -13.80 -10.31 7.97
CA ALA A 196 -14.82 -9.66 7.16
C ALA A 196 -16.22 -9.93 7.73
N LYS A 197 -17.06 -8.87 7.73
CA LYS A 197 -18.45 -8.93 8.18
C LYS A 197 -19.42 -8.83 7.02
#